data_AF-A0A3N5L6H1-F1
#
_entry.id   AF-A0A3N5L6H1-F1
#
_cell.length_a   1.000
_cell.length_b   1.000
_cell.length_c   1.000
_cell.angle_alpha   90.00
_cell.angle_beta   90.00
_cell.angle_gamma   90.00
#
_symmetry.space_group_name_H-M   'P 1'
#
loop_
_entity.id
_entity.type
_entity.pdbx_description
1 polymer ?
#
loop_
_entity_poly.entity_id
_entity_poly.type
_entity_poly.pdbx_seq_one_letter_code
_entity_poly.pdbx_strand_id
1 'polypeptide(L)' 'MTDSQQSYRQALDELRAIHARLRDDEVDIETLLDDVRRAADLLAFCRDRLDSVGERLEQVLADFDED' A
#
# COMPACT_ATOMS: atom_id res chain seq x y z
N MET A 1 -0.68 22.53 -6.92
CA MET A 1 -1.30 21.64 -5.92
C MET A 1 -1.34 20.28 -6.57
N THR A 2 -0.39 19.41 -6.25
CA THR A 2 -0.25 18.14 -6.97
C THR A 2 -1.20 17.14 -6.32
N ASP A 3 -2.18 16.74 -7.11
CA ASP A 3 -3.17 15.68 -6.93
C ASP A 3 -2.80 14.69 -5.82
N SER A 4 -3.66 14.59 -4.80
CA SER A 4 -3.52 13.76 -3.60
C SER A 4 -3.64 12.26 -3.88
N GLN A 5 -3.06 11.76 -4.97
CA GLN A 5 -2.91 10.34 -5.20
C GLN A 5 -1.78 9.82 -4.33
N GLN A 6 -2.18 9.11 -3.28
CA GLN A 6 -1.27 8.44 -2.36
C GLN A 6 -0.33 7.53 -3.16
N SER A 7 0.98 7.78 -3.09
CA SER A 7 1.97 6.93 -3.75
C SER A 7 2.19 5.63 -2.98
N TYR A 8 2.69 4.59 -3.66
CA TYR A 8 3.09 3.34 -3.02
C TYR A 8 4.04 3.55 -1.83
N ARG A 9 4.98 4.50 -1.97
CA ARG A 9 5.92 4.85 -0.90
C ARG A 9 5.22 5.46 0.31
N GLN A 10 4.29 6.39 0.08
CA GLN A 10 3.51 6.99 1.16
C GLN A 10 2.63 5.95 1.86
N ALA A 11 1.97 5.07 1.10
CA ALA A 11 1.17 3.98 1.67
C ALA A 11 2.02 3.04 2.55
N LEU A 12 3.23 2.72 2.11
CA LEU A 12 4.16 1.88 2.87
C LEU A 12 4.66 2.57 4.15
N ASP A 13 4.98 3.86 4.08
CA ASP A 13 5.42 4.64 5.23
C ASP A 13 4.30 4.79 6.26
N GLU A 14 3.06 4.97 5.81
CA GLU A 14 1.88 4.98 6.67
C GLU A 14 1.64 3.61 7.33
N LEU A 15 1.77 2.51 6.58
CA LEU A 15 1.65 1.16 7.12
C LEU A 15 2.69 0.88 8.20
N ARG A 16 3.93 1.35 8.03
CA ARG A 16 4.98 1.27 9.07
C ARG A 16 4.62 2.05 10.32
N ALA A 17 4.03 3.24 10.17
CA ALA A 17 3.59 4.04 11.29
C ALA A 17 2.45 3.35 12.07
N ILE A 18 1.47 2.77 11.35
CA ILE A 18 0.42 1.96 11.97
C ILE A 18 1.02 0.76 12.71
N HIS A 19 1.93 0.01 12.07
CA HIS A 19 2.59 -1.12 12.71
C HIS A 19 3.35 -0.74 13.98
N ALA A 20 3.95 0.45 14.02
CA ALA A 20 4.60 0.96 15.24
C ALA A 20 3.58 1.22 16.35
N ARG A 21 2.44 1.85 16.03
CA ARG A 21 1.35 2.10 17.01
C ARG A 21 0.73 0.81 17.54
N LEU A 22 0.51 -0.18 16.67
CA LEU A 22 -0.03 -1.48 17.08
C LEU A 22 0.88 -2.26 18.06
N ARG A 23 2.15 -1.86 18.19
CA ARG A 23 3.11 -2.45 19.14
C ARG A 23 3.30 -1.61 20.39
N ASP A 24 2.63 -0.47 20.47
CA ASP A 24 2.64 0.38 21.65
C ASP A 24 1.67 -0.22 22.69
N ASP A 25 2.14 -0.39 23.91
CA ASP A 25 1.39 -1.01 25.01
C ASP A 25 0.30 -0.07 25.57
N GLU A 26 0.31 1.22 25.21
CA GLU A 26 -0.63 2.25 25.70
C GLU A 26 -1.77 2.57 24.72
N VAL A 27 -1.94 1.81 23.63
CA VAL A 27 -2.98 2.05 22.62
C VAL A 27 -4.37 1.55 23.05
N ASP A 28 -5.37 2.43 22.90
CA ASP A 28 -6.79 2.12 23.13
C ASP A 28 -7.35 1.13 22.09
N ILE A 29 -8.28 0.27 22.50
CA ILE A 29 -8.91 -0.76 21.66
C ILE A 29 -9.67 -0.17 20.47
N GLU A 30 -10.28 1.01 20.62
CA GLU A 30 -10.96 1.71 19.52
C GLU A 30 -9.94 2.16 18.46
N THR A 31 -8.80 2.70 18.91
CA THR A 31 -7.70 3.11 18.02
C THR A 31 -7.08 1.90 17.30
N LEU A 32 -6.93 0.78 18.01
CA LEU A 32 -6.48 -0.49 17.46
C LEU A 32 -7.36 -0.97 16.30
N LEU A 33 -8.69 -0.89 16.45
CA LEU A 33 -9.63 -1.30 15.42
C LEU A 33 -9.51 -0.44 14.16
N ASP A 34 -9.38 0.88 14.33
CA ASP A 34 -9.23 1.81 13.22
C ASP A 34 -7.88 1.69 12.52
N ASP A 35 -6.80 1.48 13.28
CA ASP A 35 -5.47 1.22 12.76
C ASP A 35 -5.43 -0.08 11.95
N VAL A 36 -6.07 -1.15 12.41
CA VAL A 36 -6.17 -2.42 11.67
C VAL A 36 -6.98 -2.24 10.37
N ARG A 37 -8.12 -1.52 10.41
CA ARG A 37 -8.91 -1.23 9.20
C ARG A 37 -8.09 -0.45 8.18
N ARG A 38 -7.42 0.61 8.64
CA ARG A 38 -6.58 1.43 7.78
C ARG A 38 -5.42 0.63 7.19
N ALA A 39 -4.77 -0.23 7.98
CA ALA A 39 -3.73 -1.12 7.49
C ALA A 39 -4.24 -2.07 6.40
N ALA A 40 -5.45 -2.62 6.55
CA ALA A 40 -6.07 -3.47 5.54
C ALA A 40 -6.29 -2.72 4.21
N ASP A 41 -6.80 -1.48 4.28
CA ASP A 41 -7.00 -0.64 3.09
C ASP A 41 -5.66 -0.32 2.39
N LEU A 42 -4.61 -0.01 3.17
CA LEU A 42 -3.27 0.24 2.63
C LEU A 42 -2.68 -1.00 1.98
N LEU A 43 -2.89 -2.19 2.56
CA LEU A 43 -2.43 -3.45 1.98
C LEU A 43 -3.15 -3.77 0.67
N ALA A 44 -4.47 -3.53 0.61
CA ALA A 44 -5.24 -3.70 -0.62
C ALA A 44 -4.73 -2.76 -1.72
N PHE A 45 -4.51 -1.47 -1.39
CA PHE A 45 -3.92 -0.50 -2.31
C PHE A 45 -2.51 -0.92 -2.79
N CYS A 46 -1.65 -1.37 -1.88
CA CYS A 46 -0.31 -1.83 -2.23
C CYS A 46 -0.36 -3.04 -3.18
N ARG A 47 -1.30 -3.96 -2.94
CA ARG A 47 -1.48 -5.16 -3.75
C ARG A 47 -1.92 -4.81 -5.17
N ASP A 48 -2.96 -4.00 -5.30
CA ASP A 48 -3.49 -3.53 -6.59
C ASP A 48 -2.40 -2.82 -7.40
N ARG A 49 -1.58 -1.99 -6.73
CA ARG A 49 -0.46 -1.31 -7.39
C ARG A 49 0.60 -2.27 -7.90
N LEU A 50 0.92 -3.33 -7.15
CA LEU A 50 1.89 -4.34 -7.56
C LEU A 50 1.37 -5.15 -8.75
N ASP A 51 0.11 -5.57 -8.70
CA ASP A 51 -0.51 -6.34 -9.79
C ASP A 51 -0.53 -5.49 -11.08
N SER A 52 -0.92 -4.21 -11.01
CA SER A 52 -0.88 -3.28 -12.15
C SER A 52 0.53 -3.05 -12.72
N VAL A 53 1.57 -3.04 -11.87
CA VAL A 53 2.96 -2.94 -12.34
C VAL A 53 3.40 -4.23 -13.02
N GLY A 54 2.97 -5.39 -12.51
CA GLY A 54 3.20 -6.69 -13.13
C GLY A 54 2.61 -6.78 -14.54
N GLU A 55 1.33 -6.42 -14.70
CA GLU A 55 0.65 -6.41 -16.00
C GLU A 55 1.38 -5.53 -17.04
N ARG A 56 1.84 -4.34 -16.61
CA ARG A 56 2.61 -3.45 -17.49
C ARG A 56 3.96 -4.03 -17.87
N LEU A 57 4.61 -4.73 -16.95
CA LEU A 57 5.88 -5.39 -17.23
C LEU A 57 5.69 -6.52 -18.25
N GLU A 58 4.63 -7.32 -18.09
CA GLU A 58 4.28 -8.38 -19.05
C GLU A 58 4.01 -7.81 -20.46
N GLN A 59 3.29 -6.70 -20.56
CA GLN A 59 3.06 -6.01 -21.83
C GLN A 59 4.38 -5.56 -22.48
N VAL A 60 5.25 -4.90 -21.71
CA VAL A 60 6.55 -4.45 -22.21
C VAL A 60 7.39 -5.63 -22.70
N LEU A 61 7.40 -6.75 -21.96
CA LEU A 61 8.15 -7.95 -22.37
C LEU A 61 7.56 -8.59 -23.63
N ALA A 62 6.24 -8.64 -23.77
CA ALA A 62 5.58 -9.14 -24.99
C ALA A 62 5.94 -8.28 -26.21
N ASP A 63 5.97 -6.95 -26.07
CA ASP A 63 6.39 -6.04 -27.13
C ASP A 63 7.85 -6.31 -27.59
N PHE A 64 8.74 -6.77 -26.69
CA PHE A 64 10.11 -7.15 -27.03
C PHE A 64 10.24 -8.53 -27.71
N ASP A 65 9.29 -9.45 -27.48
CA ASP A 65 9.29 -10.80 -28.05
C ASP A 65 8.64 -10.84 -29.46
N GLU A 66 7.85 -9.82 -29.83
CA GLU A 66 7.23 -9.68 -31.16
C GLU A 66 8.12 -8.97 -32.21
N ASP A 67 9.32 -8.51 -31.82
CA ASP A 67 10.40 -7.98 -32.69
C ASP A 67 11.51 -9.03 -32.96
#